data_AF-A0A5E3WRS7-F1
#
_entry.id   AF-A0A5E3WRS7-F1
#
_cell.length_a   1.000
_cell.length_b   1.000
_cell.length_c   1.000
_cell.angle_alpha   90.00
_cell.angle_beta   90.00
_cell.angle_gamma   90.00
#
_symmetry.space_group_name_H-M   'P 1'
#
loop_
_entity.id
_entity.type
_entity.pdbx_description
1 polymer ?
#
loop_
_entity_poly.entity_id
_entity_poly.type
_entity_poly.pdbx_seq_one_letter_code
_entity_poly.pdbx_strand_id
1 'polypeptide(L)'
;MLNIFLYLAAIWPAGKYNRAHSSREIGWVSAGQVCRSWRTTLHGSSIIWALWLTSFCNIDVFNVFLQKAGQAPLWVDLCLLYDNANGKRLTSDLIATVMAHELWSKAYAIVANYRQNIYNGYSAVIASCLSSVSLANLSVLDMYIPKETPICGKICAPRLTELSMRSDAEDMDDCPLSVDKLQYLFDSCQRLAIVRLRRCIDTRGLDHTSDYTGRKRTELRELHIESLDEALLTIIHAYFTVTTSSSVVIDVRSASDIANAMELSFTRFGYSLDALDSLEIQYDCELQRHRARILRGADFFSLCMRPRKAFAVIMRMGSYDNSWSWMDVASMLPCRDIKALTISNPEDKYCDHDVRPTDLLRELRGLRSVTLSDRRNIRFLDDLPPDAPISTIIASFPSGTNNEDLSDIWHCLDTRGGRRDSVTLILDGVLSTTKNVARYRHLEMPLLVALTEFAVLKDFRTYKQIR
;
A
#
# COMPACT_ATOMS: atom_id res chain seq x y z
N MET A 1 -13.08 -33.71 -10.35
CA MET A 1 -14.22 -32.85 -10.69
C MET A 1 -14.38 -31.64 -9.77
N LEU A 2 -14.17 -31.73 -8.45
CA LEU A 2 -14.27 -30.58 -7.54
C LEU A 2 -13.42 -29.36 -7.99
N ASN A 3 -12.17 -29.57 -8.38
CA ASN A 3 -11.30 -28.51 -8.88
C ASN A 3 -11.85 -27.76 -10.11
N ILE A 4 -12.65 -28.44 -10.94
CA ILE A 4 -13.32 -27.80 -12.09
C ILE A 4 -14.33 -26.78 -11.57
N PHE A 5 -15.11 -27.12 -10.54
CA PHE A 5 -16.07 -26.17 -9.97
C PHE A 5 -15.39 -25.04 -9.19
N LEU A 6 -14.28 -25.30 -8.49
CA LEU A 6 -13.49 -24.24 -7.86
C LEU A 6 -12.95 -23.25 -8.92
N TYR A 7 -12.44 -23.78 -10.04
CA TYR A 7 -12.00 -22.96 -11.16
C TYR A 7 -13.17 -22.19 -11.81
N LEU A 8 -14.28 -22.87 -12.09
CA LEU A 8 -15.50 -22.26 -12.65
C LEU A 8 -16.04 -21.15 -11.74
N ALA A 9 -16.01 -21.33 -10.43
CA ALA A 9 -16.50 -20.32 -9.51
C ALA A 9 -15.62 -19.06 -9.50
N ALA A 10 -14.31 -19.21 -9.74
CA ALA A 10 -13.39 -18.09 -9.89
C ALA A 10 -13.59 -17.33 -11.21
N ILE A 11 -13.77 -18.04 -12.34
CA ILE A 11 -13.90 -17.39 -13.67
C ILE A 11 -15.34 -16.98 -14.01
N TRP A 12 -16.32 -17.62 -13.39
CA TRP A 12 -17.76 -17.41 -13.62
C TRP A 12 -18.52 -17.37 -12.28
N PRO A 13 -18.32 -16.30 -11.49
CA PRO A 13 -18.86 -16.20 -10.14
C PRO A 13 -20.39 -16.10 -10.14
N ALA A 14 -21.01 -16.67 -9.11
CA ALA A 14 -22.44 -16.51 -8.89
C ALA A 14 -22.75 -15.16 -8.22
N GLY A 15 -23.95 -14.63 -8.44
CA GLY A 15 -24.46 -13.44 -7.76
C GLY A 15 -24.05 -12.10 -8.36
N LYS A 16 -23.13 -12.10 -9.35
CA LYS A 16 -22.69 -10.91 -10.08
C LYS A 16 -23.88 -10.19 -10.70
N TYR A 17 -24.02 -8.91 -10.40
CA TYR A 17 -25.10 -8.09 -10.95
C TYR A 17 -24.72 -7.59 -12.36
N ASN A 18 -25.53 -7.97 -13.35
CA ASN A 18 -25.39 -7.51 -14.72
C ASN A 18 -26.28 -6.28 -14.94
N ARG A 19 -25.64 -5.10 -15.03
CA ARG A 19 -26.35 -3.83 -15.22
C ARG A 19 -27.11 -3.75 -16.55
N ALA A 20 -26.58 -4.35 -17.61
CA ALA A 20 -27.21 -4.31 -18.94
C ALA A 20 -28.53 -5.10 -18.97
N HIS A 21 -28.60 -6.21 -18.24
CA HIS A 21 -29.78 -7.07 -18.18
C HIS A 21 -30.63 -6.88 -16.92
N SER A 22 -30.22 -5.98 -16.01
CA SER A 22 -30.83 -5.79 -14.70
C SER A 22 -31.05 -7.10 -13.92
N SER A 23 -30.21 -8.10 -14.17
CA SER A 23 -30.32 -9.46 -13.63
C SER A 23 -29.08 -9.86 -12.83
N ARG A 24 -29.20 -10.91 -12.02
CA ARG A 24 -28.05 -11.54 -11.36
C ARG A 24 -27.64 -12.79 -12.13
N GLU A 25 -26.35 -12.93 -12.37
CA GLU A 25 -25.80 -14.13 -12.96
C GLU A 25 -25.80 -15.26 -11.93
N ILE A 26 -26.31 -16.43 -12.33
CA ILE A 26 -26.30 -17.63 -11.49
C ILE A 26 -24.91 -18.31 -11.52
N GLY A 27 -24.07 -17.92 -12.49
CA GLY A 27 -22.65 -18.30 -12.54
C GLY A 27 -22.45 -19.82 -12.54
N TRP A 28 -21.41 -20.24 -11.81
CA TRP A 28 -21.04 -21.64 -11.60
C TRP A 28 -22.17 -22.55 -11.11
N VAL A 29 -23.23 -22.02 -10.47
CA VAL A 29 -24.39 -22.82 -10.05
C VAL A 29 -25.12 -23.40 -11.26
N SER A 30 -25.09 -22.70 -12.41
CA SER A 30 -25.66 -23.17 -13.68
C SER A 30 -24.99 -24.43 -14.19
N ALA A 31 -23.72 -24.67 -13.83
CA ALA A 31 -23.00 -25.88 -14.20
C ALA A 31 -23.63 -27.15 -13.60
N GLY A 32 -24.41 -27.01 -12.51
CA GLY A 32 -25.23 -28.08 -11.96
C GLY A 32 -26.39 -28.53 -12.86
N GLN A 33 -26.67 -27.82 -13.97
CA GLN A 33 -27.68 -28.21 -14.95
C GLN A 33 -27.12 -29.01 -16.14
N VAL A 34 -25.80 -29.11 -16.28
CA VAL A 34 -25.15 -29.75 -17.44
C VAL A 34 -25.46 -31.25 -17.50
N CYS A 35 -25.24 -31.97 -16.40
CA CYS A 35 -25.59 -33.39 -16.32
C CYS A 35 -25.77 -33.85 -14.86
N ARG A 36 -26.32 -35.05 -14.66
CA ARG A 36 -26.56 -35.63 -13.33
C ARG A 36 -25.28 -35.73 -12.49
N SER A 37 -24.17 -36.14 -13.08
CA SER A 37 -22.89 -36.30 -12.36
C SER A 37 -22.37 -34.96 -11.81
N TRP A 38 -22.44 -33.90 -12.62
CA TRP A 38 -22.05 -32.55 -12.22
C TRP A 38 -22.95 -32.02 -11.11
N ARG A 39 -24.27 -32.20 -11.26
CA ARG A 39 -25.27 -31.85 -10.25
C ARG A 39 -24.98 -32.53 -8.90
N THR A 40 -24.75 -33.84 -8.91
CA THR A 40 -24.43 -34.62 -7.70
C THR A 40 -23.12 -34.15 -7.06
N THR A 41 -22.09 -33.89 -7.86
CA THR A 41 -20.79 -33.41 -7.36
C THR A 41 -20.91 -32.04 -6.69
N LEU A 42 -21.61 -31.10 -7.35
CA LEU A 42 -21.78 -29.74 -6.87
C LEU A 42 -22.68 -29.68 -5.62
N HIS A 43 -23.79 -30.42 -5.58
CA HIS A 43 -24.61 -30.50 -4.37
C HIS A 43 -23.94 -31.27 -3.23
N GLY A 44 -23.07 -32.24 -3.52
CA GLY A 44 -22.30 -32.96 -2.51
C GLY A 44 -21.08 -32.20 -1.98
N SER A 45 -20.73 -31.06 -2.57
CA SER A 45 -19.55 -30.29 -2.18
C SER A 45 -19.91 -29.09 -1.31
N SER A 46 -20.01 -29.31 0.00
CA SER A 46 -20.28 -28.26 0.98
C SER A 46 -19.27 -27.09 0.94
N ILE A 47 -18.02 -27.37 0.57
CA ILE A 47 -16.95 -26.36 0.50
C ILE A 47 -17.28 -25.25 -0.52
N ILE A 48 -17.78 -25.59 -1.71
CA ILE A 48 -18.09 -24.57 -2.73
C ILE A 48 -19.19 -23.64 -2.21
N TRP A 49 -20.24 -24.18 -1.58
CA TRP A 49 -21.32 -23.38 -1.02
C TRP A 49 -20.83 -22.48 0.13
N ALA A 50 -19.89 -22.97 0.93
CA ALA A 50 -19.28 -22.21 2.03
C ALA A 50 -18.37 -21.07 1.53
N LEU A 51 -17.60 -21.30 0.46
CA LEU A 51 -16.69 -20.31 -0.13
C LEU A 51 -17.44 -19.12 -0.75
N TRP A 52 -18.63 -19.38 -1.30
CA TRP A 52 -19.41 -18.39 -2.05
C TRP A 52 -20.68 -17.96 -1.30
N LEU A 53 -20.71 -18.16 0.01
CA LEU A 53 -21.88 -17.92 0.89
C LEU A 53 -22.47 -16.52 0.72
N THR A 54 -21.62 -15.50 0.58
CA THR A 54 -22.00 -14.09 0.49
C THR A 54 -22.20 -13.58 -0.95
N SER A 55 -22.31 -14.48 -1.92
CA SER A 55 -22.46 -14.10 -3.34
C SER A 55 -23.76 -13.36 -3.64
N PHE A 56 -24.85 -13.64 -2.90
CA PHE A 56 -26.16 -13.05 -3.18
C PHE A 56 -26.62 -12.14 -2.06
N CYS A 57 -27.02 -10.93 -2.42
CA CYS A 57 -27.72 -9.98 -1.55
C CYS A 57 -29.22 -10.35 -1.50
N ASN A 58 -29.53 -11.54 -0.97
CA ASN A 58 -30.88 -12.03 -0.71
C ASN A 58 -30.80 -13.08 0.42
N ILE A 59 -31.63 -12.90 1.46
CA ILE A 59 -31.60 -13.75 2.66
C ILE A 59 -31.99 -15.20 2.39
N ASP A 60 -32.95 -15.45 1.51
CA ASP A 60 -33.39 -16.81 1.19
C ASP A 60 -32.29 -17.60 0.48
N VAL A 61 -31.63 -16.97 -0.51
CA VAL A 61 -30.50 -17.58 -1.22
C VAL A 61 -29.32 -17.78 -0.28
N PHE A 62 -29.04 -16.81 0.59
CA PHE A 62 -28.01 -16.94 1.63
C PHE A 62 -28.26 -18.15 2.53
N ASN A 63 -29.50 -18.32 3.02
CA ASN A 63 -29.88 -19.45 3.86
C ASN A 63 -29.77 -20.80 3.13
N VAL A 64 -30.07 -20.84 1.83
CA VAL A 64 -29.84 -22.05 1.01
C VAL A 64 -28.35 -22.38 0.92
N PHE A 65 -27.49 -21.39 0.72
CA PHE A 65 -26.04 -21.59 0.69
C PHE A 65 -25.52 -22.06 2.05
N LEU A 66 -25.98 -21.44 3.14
CA LEU A 66 -25.62 -21.82 4.51
C LEU A 66 -26.04 -23.27 4.81
N GLN A 67 -27.26 -23.65 4.41
CA GLN A 67 -27.77 -25.00 4.58
C GLN A 67 -26.93 -26.03 3.82
N LYS A 68 -26.54 -25.73 2.57
CA LYS A 68 -25.70 -26.62 1.74
C LYS A 68 -24.24 -26.66 2.19
N ALA A 69 -23.73 -25.57 2.76
CA ALA A 69 -22.43 -25.51 3.40
C ALA A 69 -22.37 -26.42 4.65
N GLY A 70 -23.48 -26.58 5.37
CA GLY A 70 -23.55 -27.51 6.50
C GLY A 70 -22.54 -27.17 7.60
N GLN A 71 -21.55 -28.03 7.80
CA GLN A 71 -20.44 -27.82 8.76
C GLN A 71 -19.11 -27.43 8.10
N ALA A 72 -19.11 -27.15 6.79
CA ALA A 72 -17.91 -26.68 6.12
C ALA A 72 -17.47 -25.32 6.70
N PRO A 73 -16.15 -25.06 6.78
CA PRO A 73 -15.63 -23.76 7.23
C PRO A 73 -16.10 -22.64 6.28
N LEU A 74 -16.65 -21.56 6.85
CA LEU A 74 -17.36 -20.54 6.07
C LEU A 74 -16.43 -19.42 5.60
N TRP A 75 -16.64 -18.94 4.37
CA TRP A 75 -15.99 -17.74 3.86
C TRP A 75 -16.97 -16.57 3.90
N VAL A 76 -16.75 -15.64 4.82
CA VAL A 76 -17.62 -14.49 5.05
C VAL A 76 -17.03 -13.28 4.34
N ASP A 77 -17.36 -13.13 3.06
CA ASP A 77 -16.88 -12.02 2.24
C ASP A 77 -17.94 -10.93 2.09
N LEU A 78 -17.85 -9.92 2.94
CA LEU A 78 -18.75 -8.76 2.93
C LEU A 78 -18.45 -7.83 1.76
N CYS A 79 -17.23 -7.86 1.23
CA CYS A 79 -16.85 -7.11 0.04
C CYS A 79 -17.58 -7.65 -1.19
N LEU A 80 -17.59 -8.97 -1.37
CA LEU A 80 -18.35 -9.64 -2.42
C LEU A 80 -19.85 -9.38 -2.28
N LEU A 81 -20.39 -9.43 -1.05
CA LEU A 81 -21.80 -9.13 -0.80
C LEU A 81 -22.17 -7.73 -1.24
N TYR A 82 -21.30 -6.76 -0.93
CA TYR A 82 -21.48 -5.35 -1.30
C TYR A 82 -21.41 -5.15 -2.81
N ASP A 83 -20.37 -5.68 -3.46
CA ASP A 83 -20.19 -5.57 -4.92
C ASP A 83 -21.41 -6.14 -5.65
N ASN A 84 -21.92 -7.28 -5.16
CA ASN A 84 -23.12 -7.93 -5.71
C ASN A 84 -24.43 -7.26 -5.27
N ALA A 85 -24.44 -6.37 -4.29
CA ALA A 85 -25.61 -5.54 -3.99
C ALA A 85 -25.82 -4.44 -5.05
N ASN A 86 -24.76 -4.04 -5.77
CA ASN A 86 -24.76 -2.98 -6.78
C ASN A 86 -25.49 -1.70 -6.32
N GLY A 87 -25.09 -1.19 -5.15
CA GLY A 87 -25.65 0.04 -4.57
C GLY A 87 -27.02 -0.12 -3.91
N LYS A 88 -27.64 -1.31 -3.93
CA LYS A 88 -28.84 -1.57 -3.12
C LYS A 88 -28.46 -1.62 -1.64
N ARG A 89 -29.26 -0.96 -0.80
CA ARG A 89 -29.11 -1.06 0.66
C ARG A 89 -29.42 -2.48 1.10
N LEU A 90 -28.55 -3.02 1.95
CA LEU A 90 -28.71 -4.36 2.51
C LEU A 90 -29.81 -4.33 3.58
N THR A 91 -30.71 -5.32 3.56
CA THR A 91 -31.84 -5.38 4.50
C THR A 91 -31.36 -5.72 5.90
N SER A 92 -31.99 -5.15 6.94
CA SER A 92 -31.64 -5.42 8.34
C SER A 92 -31.56 -6.91 8.67
N ASP A 93 -32.45 -7.71 8.09
CA ASP A 93 -32.50 -9.16 8.35
C ASP A 93 -31.29 -9.88 7.73
N LEU A 94 -30.87 -9.48 6.53
CA LEU A 94 -29.66 -10.01 5.91
C LEU A 94 -28.43 -9.60 6.72
N ILE A 95 -28.39 -8.36 7.21
CA ILE A 95 -27.32 -7.88 8.11
C ILE A 95 -27.24 -8.75 9.36
N ALA A 96 -28.36 -8.90 10.07
CA ALA A 96 -28.44 -9.70 11.29
C ALA A 96 -28.02 -11.16 11.04
N THR A 97 -28.43 -11.74 9.91
CA THR A 97 -28.10 -13.13 9.55
C THR A 97 -26.61 -13.31 9.24
N VAL A 98 -26.01 -12.40 8.46
CA VAL A 98 -24.57 -12.45 8.10
C VAL A 98 -23.68 -12.16 9.32
N MET A 99 -24.19 -11.39 10.28
CA MET A 99 -23.49 -11.03 11.52
C MET A 99 -23.80 -11.96 12.69
N ALA A 100 -24.55 -13.04 12.47
CA ALA A 100 -24.90 -13.98 13.53
C ALA A 100 -23.66 -14.61 14.16
N HIS A 101 -23.65 -14.73 15.49
CA HIS A 101 -22.52 -15.25 16.27
C HIS A 101 -22.19 -16.69 15.86
N GLU A 102 -23.21 -17.52 15.61
CA GLU A 102 -23.05 -18.91 15.17
C GLU A 102 -22.29 -18.99 13.84
N LEU A 103 -22.56 -18.05 12.93
CA LEU A 103 -21.90 -17.99 11.63
C LEU A 103 -20.42 -17.59 11.79
N TRP A 104 -20.16 -16.54 12.56
CA TRP A 104 -18.80 -16.03 12.79
C TRP A 104 -17.93 -17.04 13.52
N SER A 105 -18.48 -17.82 14.46
CA SER A 105 -17.74 -18.89 15.16
C SER A 105 -17.26 -20.02 14.22
N LYS A 106 -17.91 -20.19 13.06
CA LYS A 106 -17.55 -21.15 12.01
C LYS A 106 -16.74 -20.56 10.87
N ALA A 107 -16.49 -19.25 10.89
CA ALA A 107 -15.78 -18.57 9.83
C ALA A 107 -14.33 -19.08 9.75
N TYR A 108 -13.91 -19.42 8.53
CA TYR A 108 -12.54 -19.66 8.16
C TYR A 108 -11.86 -18.40 7.66
N ALA A 109 -12.61 -17.56 6.93
CA ALA A 109 -12.15 -16.28 6.44
C ALA A 109 -13.24 -15.22 6.66
N ILE A 110 -12.82 -14.02 7.07
CA ILE A 110 -13.66 -12.84 7.16
C ILE A 110 -13.00 -11.74 6.34
N VAL A 111 -13.70 -11.27 5.30
CA VAL A 111 -13.23 -10.24 4.39
C VAL A 111 -14.22 -9.08 4.39
N ALA A 112 -13.78 -7.93 4.90
CA ALA A 112 -14.58 -6.71 5.03
C ALA A 112 -13.70 -5.47 4.79
N ASN A 113 -12.82 -5.57 3.79
CA ASN A 113 -11.72 -4.63 3.62
C ASN A 113 -12.13 -3.34 2.86
N TYR A 114 -13.30 -3.24 2.20
CA TYR A 114 -13.68 -2.01 1.52
C TYR A 114 -14.03 -0.88 2.49
N ARG A 115 -13.35 0.27 2.36
CA ARG A 115 -13.69 1.52 3.08
C ARG A 115 -15.12 2.01 2.80
N GLN A 116 -15.76 1.57 1.72
CA GLN A 116 -17.17 1.91 1.44
C GLN A 116 -18.17 1.07 2.26
N ASN A 117 -17.74 -0.05 2.86
CA ASN A 117 -18.61 -0.89 3.68
C ASN A 117 -19.10 -0.21 4.97
N ILE A 118 -18.39 0.84 5.42
CA ILE A 118 -18.75 1.68 6.56
C ILE A 118 -20.16 2.25 6.41
N TYR A 119 -20.51 2.66 5.18
CA TYR A 119 -21.80 3.30 4.89
C TYR A 119 -22.99 2.33 4.90
N ASN A 120 -22.74 1.02 5.04
CA ASN A 120 -23.78 0.01 5.07
C ASN A 120 -24.17 -0.42 6.50
N GLY A 121 -23.58 0.20 7.54
CA GLY A 121 -24.00 0.02 8.94
C GLY A 121 -23.45 -1.23 9.64
N TYR A 122 -22.52 -1.97 9.03
CA TYR A 122 -21.91 -3.15 9.64
C TYR A 122 -20.77 -2.86 10.60
N SER A 123 -20.11 -1.69 10.48
CA SER A 123 -18.83 -1.43 11.15
C SER A 123 -18.89 -1.63 12.67
N ALA A 124 -19.94 -1.08 13.31
CA ALA A 124 -20.14 -1.24 14.75
C ALA A 124 -20.41 -2.70 15.14
N VAL A 125 -21.17 -3.43 14.32
CA VAL A 125 -21.49 -4.84 14.56
C VAL A 125 -20.25 -5.71 14.38
N ILE A 126 -19.42 -5.44 13.37
CA ILE A 126 -18.14 -6.12 13.14
C ILE A 126 -17.23 -5.98 14.36
N ALA A 127 -17.02 -4.75 14.85
CA ALA A 127 -16.17 -4.50 16.02
C ALA A 127 -16.66 -5.27 17.26
N SER A 128 -17.99 -5.33 17.45
CA SER A 128 -18.63 -6.12 18.51
C SER A 128 -18.41 -7.63 18.31
N CYS A 129 -18.64 -8.17 17.11
CA CYS A 129 -18.47 -9.60 16.83
C CYS A 129 -17.01 -10.06 17.01
N LEU A 130 -16.03 -9.27 16.56
CA LEU A 130 -14.61 -9.55 16.75
C LEU A 130 -14.22 -9.67 18.23
N SER A 131 -14.88 -8.90 19.09
CA SER A 131 -14.60 -8.86 20.53
C SER A 131 -15.37 -9.91 21.33
N SER A 132 -16.53 -10.36 20.84
CA SER A 132 -17.48 -11.17 21.60
C SER A 132 -17.60 -12.63 21.12
N VAL A 133 -17.18 -12.93 19.90
CA VAL A 133 -17.25 -14.28 19.33
C VAL A 133 -15.89 -14.98 19.43
N SER A 134 -15.87 -16.25 19.82
CA SER A 134 -14.67 -17.08 19.73
C SER A 134 -14.43 -17.48 18.28
N LEU A 135 -13.38 -16.94 17.65
CA LEU A 135 -13.03 -17.15 16.25
C LEU A 135 -12.08 -18.35 16.09
N ALA A 136 -12.43 -19.48 16.69
CA ALA A 136 -11.55 -20.65 16.83
C ALA A 136 -11.11 -21.28 15.50
N ASN A 137 -11.88 -21.07 14.42
CA ASN A 137 -11.61 -21.64 13.09
C ASN A 137 -11.03 -20.62 12.09
N LEU A 138 -10.92 -19.35 12.49
CA LEU A 138 -10.54 -18.27 11.61
C LEU A 138 -9.05 -18.39 11.26
N SER A 139 -8.76 -18.44 9.96
CA SER A 139 -7.42 -18.48 9.38
C SER A 139 -7.07 -17.17 8.68
N VAL A 140 -8.05 -16.48 8.09
CA VAL A 140 -7.85 -15.24 7.32
C VAL A 140 -8.75 -14.14 7.85
N LEU A 141 -8.16 -13.01 8.22
CA LEU A 141 -8.88 -11.81 8.62
C LEU A 141 -8.39 -10.64 7.78
N ASP A 142 -9.25 -10.09 6.91
CA ASP A 142 -8.93 -8.92 6.11
C ASP A 142 -10.03 -7.86 6.23
N MET A 143 -9.78 -6.82 7.00
CA MET A 143 -10.83 -5.87 7.38
C MET A 143 -10.39 -4.42 7.35
N TYR A 144 -11.37 -3.58 7.05
CA TYR A 144 -11.31 -2.16 7.31
C TYR A 144 -12.13 -1.86 8.56
N ILE A 145 -11.53 -1.15 9.52
CA ILE A 145 -12.14 -0.77 10.78
C ILE A 145 -12.10 0.77 10.87
N PRO A 146 -13.25 1.45 10.80
CA PRO A 146 -13.34 2.90 10.94
C PRO A 146 -12.86 3.38 12.31
N LYS A 147 -12.31 4.59 12.36
CA LYS A 147 -11.97 5.25 13.62
C LYS A 147 -13.16 5.43 14.56
N GLU A 148 -14.37 5.59 14.02
CA GLU A 148 -15.59 5.77 14.82
C GLU A 148 -16.09 4.48 15.50
N THR A 149 -15.51 3.32 15.17
CA THR A 149 -15.93 2.02 15.71
C THR A 149 -14.74 1.24 16.27
N PRO A 150 -14.17 1.70 17.40
CA PRO A 150 -13.03 1.02 18.01
C PRO A 150 -13.41 -0.38 18.49
N ILE A 151 -12.44 -1.29 18.45
CA ILE A 151 -12.59 -2.63 19.00
C ILE A 151 -12.40 -2.55 20.50
N CYS A 152 -13.47 -2.70 21.27
CA CYS A 152 -13.42 -2.56 22.73
C CYS A 152 -12.80 -3.79 23.43
N GLY A 153 -12.95 -4.99 22.88
CA GLY A 153 -12.50 -6.23 23.51
C GLY A 153 -11.24 -6.84 22.89
N LYS A 154 -10.86 -8.01 23.41
CA LYS A 154 -9.76 -8.83 22.90
C LYS A 154 -10.26 -9.68 21.73
N ILE A 155 -9.45 -9.82 20.69
CA ILE A 155 -9.74 -10.73 19.57
C ILE A 155 -9.07 -12.08 19.86
N CYS A 156 -9.87 -13.16 19.88
CA CYS A 156 -9.38 -14.51 20.10
C CYS A 156 -9.55 -15.35 18.83
N ALA A 157 -8.44 -15.53 18.09
CA ALA A 157 -8.42 -16.23 16.80
C ALA A 157 -7.21 -17.19 16.69
N PRO A 158 -7.13 -18.27 17.49
CA PRO A 158 -5.90 -19.05 17.67
C PRO A 158 -5.35 -19.76 16.42
N ARG A 159 -6.16 -19.87 15.36
CA ARG A 159 -5.76 -20.48 14.08
C ARG A 159 -5.40 -19.46 13.00
N LEU A 160 -5.35 -18.17 13.35
CA LEU A 160 -5.11 -17.11 12.40
C LEU A 160 -3.72 -17.24 11.76
N THR A 161 -3.70 -17.25 10.44
CA THR A 161 -2.49 -17.30 9.61
C THR A 161 -2.24 -15.99 8.88
N GLU A 162 -3.31 -15.25 8.57
CA GLU A 162 -3.25 -13.98 7.86
C GLU A 162 -4.07 -12.92 8.60
N LEU A 163 -3.38 -11.86 9.03
CA LEU A 163 -3.98 -10.68 9.65
C LEU A 163 -3.79 -9.48 8.73
N SER A 164 -4.88 -8.89 8.27
CA SER A 164 -4.92 -7.66 7.50
C SER A 164 -5.96 -6.73 8.12
N MET A 165 -5.50 -5.64 8.74
CA MET A 165 -6.36 -4.62 9.33
C MET A 165 -5.92 -3.24 8.85
N ARG A 166 -6.90 -2.44 8.47
CA ARG A 166 -6.71 -1.05 8.02
C ARG A 166 -7.77 -0.13 8.61
N SER A 167 -7.45 1.13 8.79
CA SER A 167 -8.39 2.16 9.26
C SER A 167 -8.25 3.45 8.44
N ASP A 168 -9.04 4.46 8.79
CA ASP A 168 -8.83 5.86 8.43
C ASP A 168 -8.41 6.76 9.61
N ALA A 169 -7.74 6.19 10.60
CA ALA A 169 -7.20 6.97 11.71
C ALA A 169 -6.19 7.99 11.19
N GLU A 170 -6.39 9.27 11.49
CA GLU A 170 -5.45 10.34 11.12
C GLU A 170 -4.35 10.48 12.17
N ASP A 171 -4.75 10.38 13.43
CA ASP A 171 -3.88 10.44 14.58
C ASP A 171 -3.97 9.17 15.42
N MET A 172 -3.10 9.07 16.42
CA MET A 172 -2.99 7.88 17.27
C MET A 172 -4.27 7.61 18.06
N ASP A 173 -4.98 8.68 18.45
CA ASP A 173 -6.27 8.66 19.15
C ASP A 173 -7.40 8.10 18.31
N ASP A 174 -7.28 8.19 16.99
CA ASP A 174 -8.27 7.68 16.05
C ASP A 174 -8.08 6.17 15.76
N CYS A 175 -6.99 5.57 16.23
CA CYS A 175 -6.71 4.16 15.95
C CYS A 175 -7.72 3.23 16.63
N PRO A 176 -8.40 2.35 15.88
CA PRO A 176 -9.47 1.51 16.41
C PRO A 176 -9.01 0.35 17.31
N LEU A 177 -7.70 0.03 17.34
CA LEU A 177 -7.16 -1.08 18.14
C LEU A 177 -6.00 -0.59 19.01
N SER A 178 -6.05 -0.85 20.31
CA SER A 178 -4.92 -0.56 21.20
C SER A 178 -3.82 -1.62 21.09
N VAL A 179 -2.58 -1.23 21.39
CA VAL A 179 -1.41 -2.13 21.37
C VAL A 179 -1.60 -3.37 22.27
N ASP A 180 -2.20 -3.24 23.46
CA ASP A 180 -2.47 -4.37 24.35
C ASP A 180 -3.36 -5.44 23.72
N LYS A 181 -4.35 -5.02 22.91
CA LYS A 181 -5.26 -5.93 22.23
C LYS A 181 -4.56 -6.62 21.06
N LEU A 182 -3.67 -5.91 20.37
CA LEU A 182 -2.82 -6.49 19.33
C LEU A 182 -1.85 -7.53 19.92
N GLN A 183 -1.21 -7.22 21.04
CA GLN A 183 -0.33 -8.15 21.75
C GLN A 183 -1.08 -9.41 22.17
N TYR A 184 -2.27 -9.28 22.76
CA TYR A 184 -3.10 -10.43 23.11
C TYR A 184 -3.43 -11.28 21.87
N LEU A 185 -3.75 -10.63 20.74
CA LEU A 185 -3.98 -11.35 19.48
C LEU A 185 -2.74 -12.13 19.07
N PHE A 186 -1.55 -11.51 19.08
CA PHE A 186 -0.30 -12.18 18.74
C PHE A 186 0.05 -13.33 19.70
N ASP A 187 -0.16 -13.16 21.01
CA ASP A 187 0.01 -14.21 22.02
C ASP A 187 -0.89 -15.42 21.74
N SER A 188 -2.12 -15.17 21.28
CA SER A 188 -3.07 -16.23 20.94
C SER A 188 -2.79 -16.91 19.59
N CYS A 189 -2.03 -16.28 18.68
CA CYS A 189 -1.91 -16.67 17.27
C CYS A 189 -0.49 -17.10 16.88
N GLN A 190 -0.09 -18.32 17.25
CA GLN A 190 1.25 -18.86 16.96
C GLN A 190 1.49 -19.26 15.49
N ARG A 191 0.50 -19.07 14.61
CA ARG A 191 0.53 -19.49 13.19
C ARG A 191 0.55 -18.33 12.20
N LEU A 192 0.64 -17.09 12.69
CA LEU A 192 0.67 -15.92 11.84
C LEU A 192 1.87 -15.96 10.90
N ALA A 193 1.60 -15.92 9.61
CA ALA A 193 2.59 -15.88 8.54
C ALA A 193 2.49 -14.58 7.71
N ILE A 194 1.34 -13.90 7.76
CA ILE A 194 1.13 -12.61 7.10
C ILE A 194 0.55 -11.62 8.10
N VAL A 195 1.19 -10.46 8.22
CA VAL A 195 0.72 -9.33 9.03
C VAL A 195 0.71 -8.08 8.17
N ARG A 196 -0.48 -7.49 7.98
CA ARG A 196 -0.70 -6.22 7.30
C ARG A 196 -1.48 -5.30 8.24
N LEU A 197 -0.84 -4.28 8.80
CA LEU A 197 -1.47 -3.33 9.71
C LEU A 197 -1.29 -1.94 9.13
N ARG A 198 -2.40 -1.23 8.89
CA ARG A 198 -2.34 0.13 8.31
C ARG A 198 -3.17 1.11 9.10
N ARG A 199 -2.50 2.06 9.76
CA ARG A 199 -3.09 3.14 10.56
C ARG A 199 -4.04 2.64 11.64
N CYS A 200 -3.97 1.38 12.06
CA CYS A 200 -5.03 0.77 12.86
C CYS A 200 -4.68 0.57 14.35
N ILE A 201 -3.46 0.89 14.76
CA ILE A 201 -2.93 0.57 16.09
C ILE A 201 -2.59 1.83 16.88
N ASP A 202 -3.13 1.97 18.08
CA ASP A 202 -2.76 2.97 19.08
C ASP A 202 -1.61 2.44 19.96
N THR A 203 -0.44 3.07 19.85
CA THR A 203 0.80 2.69 20.55
C THR A 203 1.04 3.47 21.84
N ARG A 204 0.21 4.45 22.22
CA ARG A 204 0.44 5.30 23.41
C ARG A 204 0.41 4.53 24.73
N GLY A 205 -0.25 3.39 24.75
CA GLY A 205 -0.29 2.48 25.89
C GLY A 205 0.95 1.58 26.04
N LEU A 206 1.94 1.70 25.15
CA LEU A 206 3.11 0.84 25.16
C LEU A 206 4.01 1.15 26.37
N ASP A 207 4.12 0.19 27.29
CA ASP A 207 5.07 0.29 28.38
C ASP A 207 6.49 -0.06 27.90
N HIS A 208 7.36 0.95 27.81
CA HIS A 208 8.76 0.79 27.39
C HIS A 208 9.61 -0.10 28.33
N THR A 209 9.09 -0.46 29.52
CA THR A 209 9.80 -1.31 30.49
C THR A 209 9.50 -2.79 30.35
N SER A 210 8.54 -3.16 29.48
CA SER A 210 8.14 -4.55 29.30
C SER A 210 9.26 -5.36 28.63
N ASP A 211 9.86 -6.27 29.39
CA ASP A 211 10.91 -7.16 28.91
C ASP A 211 10.29 -8.24 28.02
N TYR A 212 10.43 -8.08 26.70
CA TYR A 212 9.95 -9.04 25.71
C TYR A 212 10.91 -10.22 25.48
N THR A 213 11.98 -10.31 26.26
CA THR A 213 12.96 -11.39 26.12
C THR A 213 12.34 -12.76 26.43
N GLY A 214 12.70 -13.78 25.65
CA GLY A 214 12.25 -15.16 25.84
C GLY A 214 10.96 -15.57 25.11
N ARG A 215 10.29 -14.66 24.38
CA ARG A 215 9.15 -15.03 23.54
C ARG A 215 9.59 -15.85 22.32
N LYS A 216 8.84 -16.91 22.01
CA LYS A 216 9.04 -17.66 20.76
C LYS A 216 8.53 -16.82 19.60
N ARG A 217 9.46 -16.28 18.82
CA ARG A 217 9.14 -15.49 17.63
C ARG A 217 8.67 -16.37 16.47
N THR A 218 7.67 -15.90 15.74
CA THR A 218 7.11 -16.58 14.56
C THR A 218 7.68 -15.97 13.29
N GLU A 219 8.08 -16.80 12.33
CA GLU A 219 8.59 -16.32 11.04
C GLU A 219 7.44 -15.82 10.15
N LEU A 220 7.55 -14.58 9.67
CA LEU A 220 6.59 -14.00 8.73
C LEU A 220 7.04 -14.19 7.28
N ARG A 221 6.12 -14.62 6.42
CA ARG A 221 6.26 -14.57 4.96
C ARG A 221 6.06 -13.15 4.44
N GLU A 222 5.15 -12.39 5.04
CA GLU A 222 4.87 -11.02 4.63
C GLU A 222 4.60 -10.12 5.85
N LEU A 223 5.25 -8.96 5.85
CA LEU A 223 5.05 -7.90 6.83
C LEU A 223 4.77 -6.60 6.07
N HIS A 224 3.61 -6.00 6.32
CA HIS A 224 3.26 -4.68 5.81
C HIS A 224 2.76 -3.83 6.98
N ILE A 225 3.57 -2.88 7.41
CA ILE A 225 3.21 -1.96 8.49
C ILE A 225 3.13 -0.56 7.92
N GLU A 226 1.99 0.10 8.09
CA GLU A 226 1.85 1.55 7.98
C GLU A 226 1.45 2.07 9.35
N SER A 227 2.41 2.57 10.11
CA SER A 227 2.26 3.01 11.50
C SER A 227 2.37 4.52 11.62
N LEU A 228 1.70 5.06 12.64
CA LEU A 228 1.77 6.50 12.93
C LEU A 228 3.13 6.88 13.53
N ASP A 229 3.74 5.99 14.30
CA ASP A 229 5.07 6.10 14.89
C ASP A 229 5.90 4.81 14.70
N GLU A 230 7.16 4.82 15.14
CA GLU A 230 8.05 3.67 15.12
C GLU A 230 7.83 2.68 16.28
N ALA A 231 7.08 3.06 17.32
CA ALA A 231 6.90 2.27 18.54
C ALA A 231 6.22 0.91 18.28
N LEU A 232 5.33 0.85 17.28
CA LEU A 232 4.71 -0.42 16.85
C LEU A 232 5.76 -1.47 16.44
N LEU A 233 6.89 -1.04 15.85
CA LEU A 233 7.93 -1.96 15.40
C LEU A 233 8.56 -2.72 16.56
N THR A 234 8.68 -2.12 17.75
CA THR A 234 9.15 -2.80 18.96
C THR A 234 8.30 -4.03 19.29
N ILE A 235 6.98 -3.90 19.14
CA ILE A 235 6.06 -5.04 19.30
C ILE A 235 6.22 -6.05 18.17
N ILE A 236 6.31 -5.61 16.92
CA ILE A 236 6.54 -6.53 15.80
C ILE A 236 7.80 -7.36 16.03
N HIS A 237 8.89 -6.75 16.50
CA HIS A 237 10.14 -7.44 16.82
C HIS A 237 10.02 -8.42 17.97
N ALA A 238 9.21 -8.12 18.99
CA ALA A 238 8.99 -9.02 20.11
C ALA A 238 8.31 -10.34 19.71
N TYR A 239 7.48 -10.33 18.66
CA TYR A 239 6.67 -11.48 18.27
C TYR A 239 7.11 -12.17 16.99
N PHE A 240 7.80 -11.47 16.10
CA PHE A 240 8.02 -11.96 14.74
C PHE A 240 9.47 -11.85 14.30
N THR A 241 9.91 -12.79 13.48
CA THR A 241 11.14 -12.69 12.68
C THR A 241 10.77 -12.58 11.20
N VAL A 242 11.65 -11.96 10.42
CA VAL A 242 11.56 -11.97 8.96
C VAL A 242 12.83 -12.58 8.40
N THR A 243 12.74 -13.24 7.25
CA THR A 243 13.88 -13.83 6.55
C THR A 243 14.11 -13.12 5.22
N THR A 244 15.16 -13.52 4.50
CA THR A 244 15.44 -13.00 3.16
C THR A 244 14.39 -13.43 2.13
N SER A 245 13.56 -14.44 2.41
CA SER A 245 12.40 -14.78 1.57
C SER A 245 11.16 -13.93 1.86
N SER A 246 11.13 -13.20 2.97
CA SER A 246 9.97 -12.40 3.36
C SER A 246 9.82 -11.16 2.50
N SER A 247 8.57 -10.77 2.24
CA SER A 247 8.21 -9.47 1.67
C SER A 247 7.91 -8.49 2.81
N VAL A 248 8.69 -7.42 2.91
CA VAL A 248 8.59 -6.45 4.01
C VAL A 248 8.39 -5.04 3.45
N VAL A 249 7.36 -4.36 3.94
CA VAL A 249 7.11 -2.94 3.72
C VAL A 249 6.82 -2.31 5.07
N ILE A 250 7.64 -1.34 5.45
CA ILE A 250 7.48 -0.57 6.68
C ILE A 250 7.30 0.89 6.27
N ASP A 251 6.23 1.52 6.72
CA ASP A 251 5.87 2.90 6.42
C ASP A 251 5.56 3.62 7.73
N VAL A 252 6.44 4.52 8.13
CA VAL A 252 6.36 5.27 9.39
C VAL A 252 5.98 6.71 9.06
N ARG A 253 4.80 7.14 9.53
CA ARG A 253 4.21 8.43 9.15
C ARG A 253 4.83 9.61 9.88
N SER A 254 5.07 9.48 11.18
CA SER A 254 5.66 10.51 12.02
C SER A 254 6.63 9.86 13.00
N ALA A 255 7.85 9.59 12.52
CA ALA A 255 8.89 9.00 13.34
C ALA A 255 9.28 10.00 14.45
N SER A 256 9.11 9.65 15.71
CA SER A 256 9.44 10.57 16.82
C SER A 256 10.95 10.72 16.98
N ASP A 257 11.70 9.63 16.77
CA ASP A 257 13.15 9.61 16.67
C ASP A 257 13.54 8.83 15.41
N ILE A 258 14.08 9.55 14.41
CA ILE A 258 14.47 8.97 13.13
C ILE A 258 15.59 7.93 13.27
N ALA A 259 16.51 8.07 14.24
CA ALA A 259 17.58 7.11 14.46
C ALA A 259 17.02 5.80 15.01
N ASN A 260 16.13 5.89 16.00
CA ASN A 260 15.41 4.73 16.53
C ASN A 260 14.52 4.08 15.45
N ALA A 261 13.80 4.87 14.65
CA ALA A 261 13.00 4.35 13.55
C ALA A 261 13.84 3.60 12.52
N MET A 262 15.05 4.09 12.20
CA MET A 262 16.01 3.42 11.32
C MET A 262 16.57 2.14 11.94
N GLU A 263 16.94 2.14 13.22
CA GLU A 263 17.39 0.92 13.93
C GLU A 263 16.31 -0.16 13.91
N LEU A 264 15.08 0.20 14.28
CA LEU A 264 13.93 -0.69 14.31
C LEU A 264 13.56 -1.19 12.90
N SER A 265 13.69 -0.36 11.87
CA SER A 265 13.29 -0.72 10.51
C SER A 265 14.36 -1.51 9.74
N PHE A 266 15.65 -1.37 10.08
CA PHE A 266 16.74 -2.04 9.38
C PHE A 266 17.50 -3.03 10.27
N THR A 267 18.24 -2.49 11.25
CA THR A 267 19.19 -3.25 12.07
C THR A 267 18.51 -4.41 12.78
N ARG A 268 17.33 -4.18 13.38
CA ARG A 268 16.58 -5.21 14.12
C ARG A 268 15.98 -6.30 13.22
N PHE A 269 15.81 -6.02 11.93
CA PHE A 269 15.46 -7.01 10.91
C PHE A 269 16.69 -7.66 10.25
N GLY A 270 17.90 -7.36 10.71
CA GLY A 270 19.14 -7.94 10.21
C GLY A 270 19.65 -7.34 8.90
N TYR A 271 19.20 -6.14 8.53
CA TYR A 271 19.67 -5.41 7.36
C TYR A 271 20.66 -4.33 7.77
N SER A 272 21.82 -4.28 7.10
CA SER A 272 22.71 -3.13 7.17
C SER A 272 22.20 -2.02 6.25
N LEU A 273 22.31 -0.77 6.70
CA LEU A 273 22.10 0.39 5.86
C LEU A 273 23.10 0.43 4.69
N ASP A 274 24.29 -0.16 4.84
CA ASP A 274 25.32 -0.26 3.78
C ASP A 274 24.84 -1.04 2.54
N ALA A 275 23.75 -1.82 2.67
CA ALA A 275 23.15 -2.53 1.54
C ALA A 275 22.23 -1.64 0.68
N LEU A 276 21.98 -0.39 1.08
CA LEU A 276 21.16 0.56 0.32
C LEU A 276 21.91 1.03 -0.93
N ASP A 277 21.36 0.72 -2.10
CA ASP A 277 21.90 1.16 -3.40
C ASP A 277 21.09 2.30 -4.02
N SER A 278 19.87 2.52 -3.55
CA SER A 278 18.91 3.42 -4.16
C SER A 278 17.98 4.07 -3.15
N LEU A 279 17.64 5.34 -3.43
CA LEU A 279 16.66 6.14 -2.71
C LEU A 279 15.56 6.62 -3.65
N GLU A 280 14.37 6.75 -3.11
CA GLU A 280 13.26 7.43 -3.75
C GLU A 280 12.67 8.48 -2.80
N ILE A 281 12.63 9.72 -3.25
CA ILE A 281 11.96 10.83 -2.58
C ILE A 281 10.65 11.08 -3.32
N GLN A 282 9.53 10.81 -2.68
CA GLN A 282 8.21 11.00 -3.26
C GLN A 282 7.45 12.09 -2.53
N TYR A 283 6.99 13.09 -3.29
CA TYR A 283 6.03 14.10 -2.87
C TYR A 283 4.61 13.56 -3.06
N ASP A 284 3.78 13.66 -2.03
CA ASP A 284 2.42 13.13 -2.06
C ASP A 284 1.49 13.91 -1.10
N CYS A 285 0.20 13.65 -1.18
CA CYS A 285 -0.78 14.21 -0.26
C CYS A 285 -1.67 13.13 0.34
N GLU A 286 -2.05 13.31 1.60
CA GLU A 286 -3.08 12.45 2.16
C GLU A 286 -4.40 12.64 1.43
N LEU A 287 -5.06 11.55 1.05
CA LEU A 287 -6.42 11.59 0.50
C LEU A 287 -7.41 11.06 1.53
N GLN A 288 -8.13 11.96 2.16
CA GLN A 288 -9.19 11.62 3.10
C GLN A 288 -10.50 11.39 2.33
N ARG A 289 -11.10 10.21 2.44
CA ARG A 289 -12.39 9.90 1.79
C ARG A 289 -13.51 9.86 2.81
N HIS A 290 -14.28 10.95 2.89
CA HIS A 290 -15.40 11.07 3.82
C HIS A 290 -16.74 11.18 3.07
N ARG A 291 -17.67 10.26 3.32
CA ARG A 291 -19.04 10.22 2.76
C ARG A 291 -19.11 10.50 1.26
N ALA A 292 -18.28 9.78 0.49
CA ALA A 292 -18.12 9.91 -0.97
C ALA A 292 -17.44 11.20 -1.48
N ARG A 293 -16.95 12.09 -0.61
CA ARG A 293 -16.06 13.19 -0.98
C ARG A 293 -14.61 12.78 -0.74
N ILE A 294 -13.73 13.18 -1.66
CA ILE A 294 -12.28 13.10 -1.49
C ILE A 294 -11.83 14.50 -1.03
N LEU A 295 -11.41 14.60 0.22
CA LEU A 295 -10.78 15.77 0.79
C LEU A 295 -9.26 15.57 0.69
N ARG A 296 -8.56 16.64 0.30
CA ARG A 296 -7.10 16.69 0.36
C ARG A 296 -6.72 16.89 1.82
N GLY A 297 -5.94 15.96 2.36
CA GLY A 297 -5.32 16.04 3.68
C GLY A 297 -3.95 16.73 3.59
N ALA A 298 -3.11 16.51 4.60
CA ALA A 298 -1.79 17.10 4.67
C ALA A 298 -0.89 16.62 3.51
N ASP A 299 -0.13 17.55 2.95
CA ASP A 299 0.95 17.22 2.03
C ASP A 299 2.12 16.65 2.86
N PHE A 300 2.82 15.67 2.30
CA PHE A 300 3.98 15.07 2.94
C PHE A 300 4.99 14.69 1.87
N PHE A 301 6.23 14.50 2.29
CA PHE A 301 7.18 13.75 1.49
C PHE A 301 7.49 12.42 2.16
N SER A 302 7.92 11.48 1.34
CA SER A 302 8.31 10.15 1.78
C SER A 302 9.68 9.84 1.22
N LEU A 303 10.57 9.38 2.10
CA LEU A 303 11.85 8.80 1.75
C LEU A 303 11.70 7.29 1.75
N CYS A 304 11.66 6.70 0.57
CA CYS A 304 11.66 5.26 0.39
C CYS A 304 13.09 4.75 0.19
N MET A 305 13.48 3.82 1.05
CA MET A 305 14.77 3.16 1.09
C MET A 305 14.58 1.67 0.80
N ARG A 306 15.30 1.14 -0.19
CA ARG A 306 15.16 -0.25 -0.62
C ARG A 306 16.52 -0.95 -0.67
N PRO A 307 16.90 -1.73 0.35
CA PRO A 307 18.13 -2.52 0.30
C PRO A 307 18.01 -3.70 -0.67
N ARG A 308 16.78 -4.10 -1.04
CA ARG A 308 16.48 -5.12 -2.04
C ARG A 308 15.02 -5.05 -2.49
N LYS A 309 14.69 -5.74 -3.59
CA LYS A 309 13.34 -5.69 -4.20
C LYS A 309 12.17 -6.02 -3.27
N ALA A 310 12.36 -6.95 -2.31
CA ALA A 310 11.29 -7.41 -1.41
C ALA A 310 11.33 -6.75 -0.02
N PHE A 311 12.14 -5.70 0.17
CA PHE A 311 12.24 -4.99 1.44
C PHE A 311 12.23 -3.48 1.17
N ALA A 312 11.25 -2.77 1.73
CA ALA A 312 11.13 -1.33 1.62
C ALA A 312 10.83 -0.71 2.98
N VAL A 313 11.54 0.37 3.28
CA VAL A 313 11.26 1.24 4.43
C VAL A 313 10.92 2.62 3.89
N ILE A 314 9.82 3.19 4.35
CA ILE A 314 9.27 4.47 3.93
C ILE A 314 9.18 5.32 5.18
N MET A 315 9.96 6.39 5.24
CA MET A 315 9.88 7.39 6.30
C MET A 315 9.16 8.60 5.75
N ARG A 316 8.08 9.04 6.39
CA ARG A 316 7.37 10.24 5.99
C ARG A 316 7.72 11.42 6.89
N MET A 317 7.58 12.60 6.32
CA MET A 317 7.67 13.87 7.02
C MET A 317 6.58 14.78 6.48
N GLY A 318 5.80 15.34 7.40
CA GLY A 318 4.73 16.27 7.07
C GLY A 318 5.27 17.57 6.48
N SER A 319 4.43 18.37 5.85
CA SER A 319 4.85 19.70 5.38
C SER A 319 5.04 20.72 6.52
N TYR A 320 4.36 20.53 7.65
CA TYR A 320 4.29 21.52 8.75
C TYR A 320 4.69 20.97 10.12
N ASP A 321 4.82 19.65 10.26
CA ASP A 321 5.19 18.98 11.50
C ASP A 321 6.34 18.02 11.21
N ASN A 322 7.55 18.45 11.57
CA ASN A 322 8.79 17.78 11.24
C ASN A 322 9.45 17.32 12.54
N SER A 323 9.38 16.03 12.81
CA SER A 323 10.08 15.39 13.92
C SER A 323 11.54 15.05 13.59
N TRP A 324 11.94 15.20 12.32
CA TRP A 324 13.30 14.96 11.83
C TRP A 324 13.65 15.91 10.68
N SER A 325 14.93 15.99 10.32
CA SER A 325 15.44 16.81 9.21
C SER A 325 16.21 15.98 8.19
N TRP A 326 16.35 16.51 6.97
CA TRP A 326 17.16 15.87 5.92
C TRP A 326 18.62 15.68 6.33
N MET A 327 19.15 16.57 7.17
CA MET A 327 20.50 16.44 7.73
C MET A 327 20.61 15.24 8.67
N ASP A 328 19.60 15.00 9.51
CA ASP A 328 19.58 13.83 10.41
C ASP A 328 19.67 12.54 9.60
N VAL A 329 18.85 12.43 8.55
CA VAL A 329 18.89 11.30 7.61
C VAL A 329 20.25 11.18 6.91
N ALA A 330 20.78 12.29 6.39
CA ALA A 330 22.06 12.30 5.68
C ALA A 330 23.21 11.78 6.56
N SER A 331 23.17 12.08 7.86
CA SER A 331 24.18 11.64 8.83
C SER A 331 24.14 10.13 9.13
N MET A 332 22.99 9.47 8.90
CA MET A 332 22.79 8.05 9.19
C MET A 332 22.94 7.15 7.96
N LEU A 333 22.70 7.69 6.76
CA LEU A 333 22.78 6.92 5.53
C LEU A 333 24.22 6.83 5.00
N PRO A 334 24.59 5.70 4.36
CA PRO A 334 25.86 5.57 3.66
C PRO A 334 25.79 6.32 2.31
N CYS A 335 25.63 7.65 2.34
CA CYS A 335 25.36 8.48 1.17
C CYS A 335 26.40 8.33 0.03
N ARG A 336 27.61 7.86 0.35
CA ARG A 336 28.67 7.57 -0.63
C ARG A 336 28.45 6.29 -1.44
N ASP A 337 27.64 5.36 -0.94
CA ASP A 337 27.39 4.06 -1.58
C ASP A 337 26.08 4.03 -2.39
N ILE A 338 25.23 5.04 -2.19
CA ILE A 338 23.94 5.20 -2.88
C ILE A 338 24.20 5.61 -4.34
N LYS A 339 23.74 4.77 -5.27
CA LYS A 339 24.01 4.88 -6.72
C LYS A 339 22.83 5.43 -7.51
N ALA A 340 21.62 5.32 -7.00
CA ALA A 340 20.43 5.79 -7.70
C ALA A 340 19.53 6.65 -6.81
N LEU A 341 19.00 7.73 -7.37
CA LEU A 341 18.03 8.61 -6.75
C LEU A 341 16.85 8.78 -7.69
N THR A 342 15.64 8.57 -7.19
CA THR A 342 14.40 8.94 -7.87
C THR A 342 13.72 10.05 -7.08
N ILE A 343 13.32 11.13 -7.74
CA ILE A 343 12.51 12.19 -7.13
C ILE A 343 11.20 12.29 -7.91
N SER A 344 10.10 11.88 -7.27
CA SER A 344 8.80 11.73 -7.91
C SER A 344 7.68 12.55 -7.29
N ASN A 345 6.73 12.97 -8.13
CA ASN A 345 5.45 13.55 -7.73
C ASN A 345 4.34 12.91 -8.59
N PRO A 346 3.84 11.73 -8.21
CA PRO A 346 2.97 10.92 -9.08
C PRO A 346 1.64 11.59 -9.40
N GLU A 347 1.17 12.55 -8.60
CA GLU A 347 -0.10 13.22 -8.83
C GLU A 347 0.03 14.50 -9.67
N ASP A 348 1.25 14.93 -10.06
CA ASP A 348 1.53 16.22 -10.73
C ASP A 348 0.83 17.40 -10.03
N LYS A 349 0.63 17.27 -8.70
CA LYS A 349 -0.02 18.28 -7.89
C LYS A 349 1.00 19.28 -7.40
N TYR A 350 0.60 20.55 -7.38
CA TYR A 350 1.36 21.58 -6.70
C TYR A 350 1.48 21.20 -5.21
N CYS A 351 2.66 20.79 -4.80
CA CYS A 351 3.04 20.68 -3.39
C CYS A 351 3.98 21.84 -3.06
N ASP A 352 3.49 22.78 -2.24
CA ASP A 352 4.34 23.82 -1.64
C ASP A 352 5.01 23.22 -0.42
N HIS A 353 6.20 22.66 -0.61
CA HIS A 353 7.03 22.24 0.51
C HIS A 353 8.14 23.27 0.71
N ASP A 354 8.07 23.97 1.85
CA ASP A 354 9.14 24.87 2.30
C ASP A 354 10.45 24.11 2.57
N VAL A 355 10.33 22.84 3.01
CA VAL A 355 11.48 22.01 3.35
C VAL A 355 11.98 21.24 2.12
N ARG A 356 13.19 21.58 1.67
CA ARG A 356 13.86 20.93 0.54
C ARG A 356 14.82 19.84 1.00
N PRO A 357 15.00 18.74 0.24
CA PRO A 357 15.95 17.67 0.56
C PRO A 357 17.43 18.05 0.37
N THR A 358 17.75 19.34 0.32
CA THR A 358 19.07 19.86 -0.06
C THR A 358 20.21 19.27 0.79
N ASP A 359 20.03 19.14 2.10
CA ASP A 359 21.07 18.59 2.98
C ASP A 359 21.38 17.12 2.67
N LEU A 360 20.36 16.31 2.38
CA LEU A 360 20.55 14.92 1.94
C LEU A 360 21.21 14.87 0.56
N LEU A 361 20.70 15.65 -0.39
CA LEU A 361 21.19 15.66 -1.77
C LEU A 361 22.69 15.97 -1.85
N ARG A 362 23.17 16.92 -1.05
CA ARG A 362 24.59 17.33 -1.00
C ARG A 362 25.55 16.26 -0.48
N GLU A 363 25.04 15.22 0.17
CA GLU A 363 25.87 14.12 0.68
C GLU A 363 25.94 12.92 -0.28
N LEU A 364 25.10 12.87 -1.33
CA LEU A 364 24.99 11.76 -2.28
C LEU A 364 26.15 11.69 -3.29
N ARG A 365 27.38 11.56 -2.82
CA ARG A 365 28.59 11.54 -3.65
C ARG A 365 28.76 10.28 -4.49
N GLY A 366 28.06 9.19 -4.16
CA GLY A 366 28.09 7.92 -4.88
C GLY A 366 27.21 7.86 -6.13
N LEU A 367 26.42 8.91 -6.37
CA LEU A 367 25.28 8.88 -7.27
C LEU A 367 25.69 8.70 -8.74
N ARG A 368 25.06 7.73 -9.42
CA ARG A 368 25.28 7.40 -10.83
C ARG A 368 24.06 7.64 -11.69
N SER A 369 22.86 7.47 -11.13
CA SER A 369 21.61 7.61 -11.85
C SER A 369 20.66 8.52 -11.09
N VAL A 370 20.08 9.50 -11.78
CA VAL A 370 19.06 10.40 -11.23
C VAL A 370 17.82 10.32 -12.11
N THR A 371 16.67 10.05 -11.49
CA THR A 371 15.38 10.06 -12.16
C THR A 371 14.51 11.15 -11.57
N LEU A 372 13.99 12.04 -12.40
CA LEU A 372 13.09 13.12 -12.04
C LEU A 372 11.76 12.88 -12.73
N SER A 373 10.66 12.83 -11.97
CA SER A 373 9.32 12.63 -12.53
C SER A 373 8.41 13.86 -12.45
N ASP A 374 8.93 14.98 -11.96
CA ASP A 374 8.27 16.30 -11.93
C ASP A 374 9.24 17.39 -12.39
N ARG A 375 8.75 18.32 -13.20
CA ARG A 375 9.52 19.44 -13.75
C ARG A 375 10.14 20.31 -12.65
N ARG A 376 9.46 20.47 -11.51
CA ARG A 376 9.96 21.23 -10.36
C ARG A 376 11.13 20.56 -9.65
N ASN A 377 11.32 19.27 -9.87
CA ASN A 377 12.43 18.53 -9.26
C ASN A 377 13.74 18.76 -10.03
N ILE A 378 13.71 19.39 -11.21
CA ILE A 378 14.92 19.72 -11.99
C ILE A 378 15.88 20.60 -11.19
N ARG A 379 15.36 21.56 -10.43
CA ARG A 379 16.16 22.44 -9.55
C ARG A 379 17.00 21.68 -8.52
N PHE A 380 16.64 20.44 -8.19
CA PHE A 380 17.41 19.62 -7.25
C PHE A 380 18.70 19.07 -7.86
N LEU A 381 18.87 19.14 -9.19
CA LEU A 381 20.13 18.77 -9.83
C LEU A 381 21.29 19.69 -9.40
N ASP A 382 21.00 20.95 -9.06
CA ASP A 382 21.97 21.93 -8.57
C ASP A 382 22.39 21.67 -7.11
N ASP A 383 21.55 20.95 -6.35
CA ASP A 383 21.84 20.56 -4.96
C ASP A 383 22.70 19.29 -4.89
N LEU A 384 22.86 18.55 -5.99
CA LEU A 384 23.67 17.34 -6.05
C LEU A 384 25.17 17.66 -6.10
N PRO A 385 26.05 16.82 -5.53
CA PRO A 385 27.48 17.11 -5.46
C PRO A 385 28.07 17.22 -6.87
N PRO A 386 28.91 18.23 -7.16
CA PRO A 386 29.50 18.41 -8.48
C PRO A 386 30.47 17.27 -8.83
N ASP A 387 31.07 16.64 -7.82
CA ASP A 387 31.98 15.50 -7.91
C ASP A 387 31.28 14.13 -8.00
N ALA A 388 29.95 14.07 -7.89
CA ALA A 388 29.21 12.82 -8.01
C ALA A 388 29.34 12.24 -9.44
N PRO A 389 29.64 10.93 -9.60
CA PRO A 389 29.90 10.30 -10.89
C PRO A 389 28.59 9.96 -11.64
N ILE A 390 27.74 10.97 -11.84
CA ILE A 390 26.44 10.81 -12.50
C ILE A 390 26.67 10.44 -13.96
N SER A 391 26.24 9.24 -14.34
CA SER A 391 26.30 8.73 -15.70
C SER A 391 24.96 8.77 -16.41
N THR A 392 23.85 8.88 -15.67
CA THR A 392 22.50 8.84 -16.23
C THR A 392 21.60 9.86 -15.54
N ILE A 393 20.93 10.69 -16.34
CA ILE A 393 19.85 11.57 -15.89
C ILE A 393 18.62 11.22 -16.71
N ILE A 394 17.51 10.93 -16.02
CA ILE A 394 16.22 10.59 -16.61
C ILE A 394 15.23 11.68 -16.21
N ALA A 395 14.78 12.47 -17.17
CA ALA A 395 13.73 13.47 -17.01
C ALA A 395 12.44 12.92 -17.62
N SER A 396 11.59 12.32 -16.79
CA SER A 396 10.37 11.59 -17.18
C SER A 396 9.12 12.34 -16.74
N PHE A 397 8.67 13.31 -17.51
CA PHE A 397 7.56 14.18 -17.12
C PHE A 397 6.28 13.84 -17.89
N PRO A 398 5.16 13.51 -17.22
CA PRO A 398 3.90 13.22 -17.91
C PRO A 398 3.45 14.33 -18.88
N SER A 399 3.73 15.58 -18.54
CA SER A 399 3.44 16.79 -19.34
C SER A 399 4.59 17.23 -20.27
N GLY A 400 5.68 16.46 -20.32
CA GLY A 400 6.89 16.72 -21.12
C GLY A 400 7.80 17.82 -20.55
N THR A 401 8.99 17.98 -21.13
CA THR A 401 9.92 19.10 -20.84
C THR A 401 9.74 20.29 -21.78
N ASN A 402 9.77 21.52 -21.25
CA ASN A 402 9.82 22.75 -22.05
C ASN A 402 11.26 23.32 -22.18
N ASN A 403 11.40 24.45 -22.88
CA ASN A 403 12.70 25.11 -23.06
C ASN A 403 13.36 25.57 -21.74
N GLU A 404 12.57 25.97 -20.74
CA GLU A 404 13.11 26.39 -19.43
C GLU A 404 13.71 25.19 -18.70
N ASP A 405 12.97 24.07 -18.65
CA ASP A 405 13.43 22.81 -18.06
C ASP A 405 14.75 22.32 -18.69
N LEU A 406 14.85 22.41 -20.03
CA LEU A 406 16.07 22.02 -20.74
C LEU A 406 17.22 22.97 -20.48
N SER A 407 16.94 24.26 -20.26
CA SER A 407 17.95 25.26 -19.92
C SER A 407 18.52 24.99 -18.52
N ASP A 408 17.66 24.65 -17.56
CA ASP A 408 18.10 24.29 -16.20
C ASP A 408 18.97 23.02 -16.21
N ILE A 409 18.57 21.99 -16.97
CA ILE A 409 19.38 20.78 -17.14
C ILE A 409 20.73 21.12 -17.80
N TRP A 410 20.72 22.00 -18.81
CA TRP A 410 21.93 22.44 -19.49
C TRP A 410 22.90 23.14 -18.53
N HIS A 411 22.42 24.10 -17.73
CA HIS A 411 23.24 24.82 -16.75
C HIS A 411 23.86 23.87 -15.71
N CYS A 412 23.09 22.87 -15.24
CA CYS A 412 23.62 21.86 -14.33
C CYS A 412 24.75 21.04 -14.97
N LEU A 413 24.56 20.59 -16.22
CA LEU A 413 25.57 19.81 -16.95
C LEU A 413 26.84 20.62 -17.24
N ASP A 414 26.69 21.89 -17.62
CA ASP A 414 27.79 22.82 -17.86
C ASP A 414 28.63 23.01 -16.58
N THR A 415 27.97 23.26 -15.45
CA THR A 415 28.61 23.44 -14.14
C THR A 415 29.43 22.22 -13.70
N ARG A 416 29.01 21.01 -14.09
CA ARG A 416 29.71 19.76 -13.77
C ARG A 416 30.98 19.52 -14.60
N GLY A 417 31.18 20.26 -15.70
CA GLY A 417 32.39 20.19 -16.52
C GLY A 417 32.68 18.79 -17.10
N GLY A 418 31.66 17.96 -17.27
CA GLY A 418 31.77 16.57 -17.73
C GLY A 418 32.05 16.45 -19.24
N ARG A 419 32.64 15.32 -19.66
CA ARG A 419 32.81 15.00 -21.10
C ARG A 419 31.50 14.43 -21.65
N ARG A 420 31.14 14.76 -22.89
CA ARG A 420 29.93 14.25 -23.58
C ARG A 420 29.60 12.78 -23.33
N ASP A 421 30.59 11.89 -23.45
CA ASP A 421 30.38 10.44 -23.41
C ASP A 421 30.20 9.88 -21.98
N SER A 422 30.37 10.71 -20.93
CA SER A 422 30.22 10.25 -19.55
C SER A 422 28.79 10.29 -19.04
N VAL A 423 27.89 11.05 -19.68
CA VAL A 423 26.51 11.24 -19.21
C VAL A 423 25.50 10.88 -20.29
N THR A 424 24.49 10.10 -19.96
CA THR A 424 23.31 9.87 -20.80
C THR A 424 22.13 10.65 -20.24
N LEU A 425 21.57 11.55 -21.05
CA LEU A 425 20.33 12.28 -20.73
C LEU A 425 19.16 11.61 -21.45
N ILE A 426 18.20 11.10 -20.70
CA ILE A 426 16.97 10.48 -21.21
C ILE A 426 15.81 11.44 -20.96
N LEU A 427 15.15 11.88 -22.02
CA LEU A 427 13.93 12.67 -21.94
C LEU A 427 12.73 11.78 -22.26
N ASP A 428 11.74 11.73 -21.38
CA ASP A 428 10.50 10.97 -21.56
C ASP A 428 9.30 11.83 -21.16
N GLY A 429 8.14 11.56 -21.77
CA GLY A 429 6.91 12.33 -21.52
C GLY A 429 6.04 12.62 -22.74
N VAL A 430 4.96 13.38 -22.49
CA VAL A 430 4.03 13.82 -23.54
C VAL A 430 3.98 15.35 -23.59
N LEU A 431 4.58 15.93 -24.62
CA LEU A 431 4.53 17.37 -24.88
C LEU A 431 3.23 17.78 -25.53
N SER A 432 2.39 18.42 -24.74
CA SER A 432 1.12 18.99 -25.21
C SER A 432 1.34 20.40 -25.77
N THR A 433 1.00 20.63 -27.03
CA THR A 433 1.19 21.94 -27.69
C THR A 433 -0.04 22.36 -28.50
N THR A 434 -0.43 23.62 -28.38
CA THR A 434 -1.44 24.26 -29.26
C THR A 434 -0.82 24.78 -30.56
N LYS A 435 0.51 24.84 -30.62
CA LYS A 435 1.28 25.32 -31.77
C LYS A 435 1.58 24.15 -32.72
N ASN A 436 1.92 24.48 -33.98
CA ASN A 436 2.43 23.49 -34.93
C ASN A 436 3.68 22.80 -34.32
N VAL A 437 3.64 21.47 -34.21
CA VAL A 437 4.72 20.64 -33.64
C VAL A 437 6.08 20.92 -34.31
N ALA A 438 6.10 21.17 -35.62
CA ALA A 438 7.32 21.49 -36.34
C ALA A 438 7.94 22.82 -35.89
N ARG A 439 7.11 23.83 -35.61
CA ARG A 439 7.56 25.12 -35.07
C ARG A 439 8.10 24.98 -33.66
N TYR A 440 7.46 24.16 -32.82
CA TYR A 440 7.94 23.90 -31.46
C TYR A 440 9.31 23.22 -31.48
N ARG A 441 9.47 22.15 -32.28
CA ARG A 441 10.76 21.46 -32.45
C ARG A 441 11.86 22.40 -32.93
N HIS A 442 11.54 23.32 -33.84
CA HIS A 442 12.51 24.29 -34.34
C HIS A 442 13.01 25.24 -33.23
N LEU A 443 12.14 25.63 -32.30
CA LEU A 443 12.51 26.49 -31.16
C LEU A 443 13.32 25.76 -30.09
N GLU A 444 13.09 24.46 -29.92
CA GLU A 444 13.76 23.63 -28.92
C GLU A 444 15.10 23.07 -29.41
N MET A 445 15.25 22.86 -30.74
CA MET A 445 16.44 22.27 -31.36
C MET A 445 17.77 22.90 -30.91
N PRO A 446 17.92 24.23 -30.79
CA PRO A 446 19.18 24.82 -30.32
C PRO A 446 19.59 24.32 -28.93
N LEU A 447 18.63 24.17 -28.00
CA LEU A 447 18.88 23.66 -26.65
C LEU A 447 19.23 22.17 -26.66
N LEU A 448 18.51 21.37 -27.46
CA LEU A 448 18.83 19.94 -27.59
C LEU A 448 20.23 19.73 -28.16
N VAL A 449 20.64 20.54 -29.15
CA VAL A 449 22.00 20.51 -29.70
C VAL A 449 23.02 20.93 -28.65
N ALA A 450 22.77 22.00 -27.90
CA ALA A 450 23.67 22.44 -26.83
C ALA A 450 23.84 21.37 -25.74
N LEU A 451 22.77 20.67 -25.36
CA LEU A 451 22.84 19.53 -24.43
C LEU A 451 23.71 18.39 -24.95
N THR A 452 23.83 18.21 -26.28
CA THR A 452 24.70 17.17 -26.85
C THR A 452 26.20 17.45 -26.69
N GLU A 453 26.59 18.66 -26.30
CA GLU A 453 27.99 18.98 -25.97
C GLU A 453 28.41 18.31 -24.65
N PHE A 454 27.45 18.09 -23.74
CA PHE A 454 27.69 17.59 -22.38
C PHE A 454 27.17 16.17 -22.14
N ALA A 455 26.21 15.69 -22.94
CA ALA A 455 25.59 14.38 -22.74
C ALA A 455 25.21 13.66 -24.05
N VAL A 456 25.10 12.34 -23.98
CA VAL A 456 24.41 11.52 -24.97
C VAL A 456 22.90 11.65 -24.75
N LEU A 457 22.25 12.45 -25.60
CA LEU A 457 20.82 12.69 -25.55
C LEU A 457 20.01 11.54 -26.16
N LYS A 458 19.03 11.02 -25.42
CA LYS A 458 17.99 10.09 -25.88
C LYS A 458 16.63 10.71 -25.62
N ASP A 459 16.00 11.19 -26.68
CA ASP A 459 14.67 11.82 -26.60
C ASP A 459 13.57 10.83 -27.00
N PHE A 460 12.79 10.38 -26.02
CA PHE A 460 11.63 9.51 -26.18
C PHE A 460 10.30 10.25 -26.04
N ARG A 461 10.33 11.59 -25.89
CA ARG A 461 9.12 12.39 -25.72
C ARG A 461 8.22 12.28 -26.95
N THR A 462 6.92 12.18 -26.70
CA THR A 462 5.90 12.21 -27.75
C THR A 462 5.23 13.58 -27.81
N TYR A 463 4.84 14.02 -29.01
CA TYR A 463 4.18 15.32 -29.20
C TYR A 463 2.68 15.11 -29.41
N LYS A 464 1.86 15.76 -28.58
CA LYS A 464 0.40 15.74 -28.68
C LYS A 464 -0.11 17.14 -29.00
N GLN A 465 -0.68 17.32 -30.19
CA GLN A 465 -1.32 18.58 -30.54
C GLN A 465 -2.69 18.66 -29.86
N ILE A 466 -2.89 19.66 -28.99
CA ILE A 466 -4.18 19.94 -28.37
C ILE A 466 -4.89 20.99 -29.23
N ARG A 467 -6.16 20.72 -29.60
CA ARG A 467 -6.99 21.60 -30.42
C ARG A 467 -7.68 22.66 -29.58
#